data_AF-A0A072PB29-F1
#
_entry.id   AF-A0A072PB29-F1
#
_cell.length_a   1.000
_cell.length_b   1.000
_cell.length_c   1.000
_cell.angle_alpha   90.00
_cell.angle_beta   90.00
_cell.angle_gamma   90.00
#
_symmetry.space_group_name_H-M   'P 1'
#
loop_
_entity.id
_entity.type
_entity.pdbx_description
1 polymer ?
#
loop_
_entity_poly.entity_id
_entity_poly.type
_entity_poly.pdbx_seq_one_letter_code
_entity_poly.pdbx_strand_id
1 'polypeptide(L)'
;MALPVIDFGPFLDISSSLQQKHHVALEIDKACREVGFFYLKNHGVPSDLVADLLTKTREVFETSTPEEKECLAMKGSDEGGDSARGWLKVKNESGSHEVRGNMSF
;
A
#
# COMPACT_ATOMS: atom_id res chain seq x y z
N MET A 1 -8.76 17.37 11.38
CA MET A 1 -8.34 16.07 11.96
C MET A 1 -7.13 15.62 11.14
N ALA A 2 -6.02 15.24 11.77
CA ALA A 2 -4.80 14.83 11.07
C ALA A 2 -4.59 13.31 11.22
N LEU A 3 -4.03 12.66 10.21
CA LEU A 3 -3.68 11.23 10.29
C LEU A 3 -2.51 11.03 11.28
N PRO A 4 -2.53 9.98 12.11
CA PRO A 4 -1.39 9.65 12.98
C PRO A 4 -0.11 9.42 12.18
N VAL A 5 1.02 9.90 12.69
CA VAL A 5 2.37 9.61 12.16
C VAL A 5 3.13 8.86 13.24
N ILE A 6 3.40 7.58 13.02
CA ILE A 6 4.02 6.68 14.01
C ILE A 6 5.49 6.50 13.67
N ASP A 7 6.35 6.64 14.69
CA ASP A 7 7.78 6.34 14.57
C ASP A 7 8.02 4.84 14.76
N PHE A 8 8.37 4.14 13.67
CA PHE A 8 8.59 2.70 13.71
C PHE A 8 10.03 2.32 14.09
N GLY A 9 10.93 3.30 14.19
CA GLY A 9 12.36 3.08 14.47
C GLY A 9 12.63 2.23 15.72
N PRO A 10 12.03 2.56 16.89
CA PRO A 10 12.24 1.77 18.12
C PRO A 10 11.79 0.31 18.00
N PHE A 11 10.82 0.01 17.13
CA PHE A 11 10.37 -1.36 16.92
C PHE A 11 11.42 -2.20 16.18
N LEU A 12 12.08 -1.59 15.19
CA LEU A 12 13.11 -2.23 14.36
C LEU A 12 14.48 -2.30 15.05
N ASP A 13 14.78 -1.37 15.94
CA ASP A 13 16.07 -1.31 16.62
C ASP A 13 16.28 -2.53 17.55
N ILE A 14 17.41 -3.21 17.38
CA ILE A 14 17.81 -4.37 18.19
C ILE A 14 18.13 -3.96 19.63
N SER A 15 18.60 -2.73 19.84
CA SER A 15 18.95 -2.19 21.15
C SER A 15 17.74 -1.68 21.96
N SER A 16 16.57 -1.56 21.33
CA SER A 16 15.36 -1.09 22.00
C SER A 16 14.78 -2.11 22.97
N SER A 17 14.35 -1.63 24.14
CA SER A 17 13.69 -2.42 25.19
C SER A 17 12.32 -2.96 24.74
N LEU A 18 11.85 -4.02 25.41
CA LEU A 18 10.50 -4.56 25.18
C LEU A 18 9.41 -3.51 25.38
N GLN A 19 9.58 -2.60 26.34
CA GLN A 19 8.62 -1.53 26.62
C GLN A 19 8.53 -0.54 25.44
N GLN A 20 9.66 -0.18 24.83
CA GLN A 20 9.69 0.69 23.65
C GLN A 20 9.02 0.03 22.44
N LYS A 21 9.30 -1.25 22.19
CA LYS A 21 8.65 -1.99 21.10
C LYS A 21 7.14 -2.14 21.34
N HIS A 22 6.75 -2.42 22.57
CA HIS A 22 5.34 -2.50 22.97
C HIS A 22 4.62 -1.16 22.81
N HIS A 23 5.28 -0.04 23.09
CA HIS A 23 4.70 1.28 22.87
C HIS A 23 4.34 1.52 21.40
N VAL A 24 5.27 1.27 20.47
CA VAL A 24 5.02 1.39 19.03
C VAL A 24 3.87 0.47 18.59
N ALA A 25 3.81 -0.76 19.11
CA ALA A 25 2.74 -1.70 18.81
C ALA A 25 1.35 -1.17 19.27
N LEU A 26 1.28 -0.53 20.44
CA LEU A 26 0.04 0.08 20.93
C LEU A 26 -0.39 1.29 20.09
N GLU A 27 0.57 2.10 19.59
CA GLU A 27 0.24 3.20 18.67
C GLU A 27 -0.38 2.69 17.37
N ILE A 28 0.15 1.58 16.82
CA ILE A 28 -0.41 0.93 15.63
C ILE A 28 -1.80 0.35 15.92
N ASP A 29 -1.98 -0.38 17.03
CA ASP A 29 -3.30 -0.93 17.42
C ASP A 29 -4.35 0.19 17.53
N LYS A 30 -4.01 1.27 18.21
CA LYS A 30 -4.88 2.44 18.36
C LYS A 30 -5.23 3.06 17.01
N ALA A 31 -4.25 3.30 16.14
CA ALA A 31 -4.48 3.89 14.83
C ALA A 31 -5.38 3.00 13.94
N CYS A 32 -5.20 1.69 13.98
CA CYS A 32 -6.04 0.73 13.29
C CYS A 32 -7.50 0.74 13.79
N ARG A 33 -7.71 0.81 15.11
CA ARG A 33 -9.06 0.76 15.72
C ARG A 33 -9.83 2.06 15.62
N GLU A 34 -9.15 3.20 15.74
CA GLU A 34 -9.80 4.50 15.84
C GLU A 34 -9.90 5.23 14.49
N VAL A 35 -8.92 5.04 13.60
CA VAL A 35 -8.80 5.79 12.33
C VAL A 35 -8.85 4.88 11.11
N GLY A 36 -8.23 3.69 11.20
CA GLY A 36 -8.04 2.75 10.09
C GLY A 36 -6.89 3.11 9.14
N PHE A 37 -6.21 4.25 9.35
CA PHE A 37 -5.09 4.73 8.54
C PHE A 37 -4.06 5.48 9.39
N PHE A 38 -2.79 5.41 9.00
CA PHE A 38 -1.66 6.13 9.60
C PHE A 38 -0.49 6.21 8.62
N TYR A 39 0.45 7.13 8.88
CA TYR A 39 1.76 7.15 8.24
C TYR A 39 2.80 6.52 9.15
N LEU A 40 3.77 5.82 8.57
CA LEU A 40 4.99 5.42 9.27
C LEU A 40 6.15 6.32 8.86
N LYS A 41 7.01 6.64 9.82
CA LYS A 41 8.37 7.13 9.59
C LYS A 41 9.38 6.15 10.19
N ASN A 42 10.63 6.20 9.73
CA ASN A 42 11.70 5.29 10.19
C ASN A 42 11.32 3.79 10.07
N HIS A 43 10.55 3.43 9.04
CA HIS A 43 10.07 2.06 8.78
C HIS A 43 11.13 1.14 8.14
N GLY A 44 12.36 1.63 7.94
CA GLY A 44 13.49 0.83 7.47
C GLY A 44 13.53 0.57 5.96
N VAL A 45 12.59 1.13 5.17
CA VAL A 45 12.70 1.08 3.70
C VAL A 45 13.62 2.22 3.25
N PRO A 46 14.71 1.95 2.53
CA PRO A 46 15.64 2.98 2.08
C PRO A 46 14.97 4.02 1.18
N SER A 47 15.30 5.30 1.37
CA SER A 47 14.79 6.40 0.55
C SER A 47 15.10 6.23 -0.93
N ASP A 48 16.30 5.75 -1.23
CA ASP A 48 16.81 5.64 -2.60
C ASP A 48 16.06 4.53 -3.37
N LEU A 49 15.70 3.45 -2.68
CA LEU A 49 14.85 2.40 -3.24
C LEU A 49 13.47 2.94 -3.63
N VAL A 50 12.88 3.79 -2.78
CA VAL A 50 11.58 4.42 -3.09
C VAL A 50 11.71 5.38 -4.28
N ALA A 51 12.78 6.17 -4.33
CA ALA A 51 13.05 7.09 -5.43
C ALA A 51 13.23 6.35 -6.77
N ASP A 52 14.01 5.28 -6.77
CA ASP A 52 14.24 4.43 -7.94
C ASP A 52 12.95 3.75 -8.41
N LEU A 53 12.16 3.21 -7.47
CA LEU A 53 10.85 2.61 -7.77
C LEU A 53 9.92 3.61 -8.45
N LEU A 54 9.82 4.83 -7.92
CA LEU A 54 8.97 5.88 -8.49
C LEU A 54 9.45 6.31 -9.87
N THR A 55 10.77 6.40 -10.08
CA THR A 55 11.36 6.74 -11.37
C THR A 55 11.03 5.70 -12.43
N LYS A 56 11.30 4.42 -12.14
CA LYS A 56 10.99 3.32 -13.06
C LYS A 56 9.50 3.18 -13.34
N THR A 57 8.68 3.38 -12.31
CA THR A 57 7.22 3.34 -12.48
C THR A 57 6.77 4.43 -13.44
N ARG A 58 7.20 5.69 -13.25
CA ARG A 58 6.88 6.79 -14.17
C ARG A 58 7.32 6.48 -15.60
N GLU A 59 8.55 6.01 -15.78
CA GLU A 59 9.09 5.65 -17.09
C GLU A 59 8.20 4.63 -17.81
N VAL A 60 7.77 3.55 -17.15
CA VAL A 60 6.87 2.54 -17.73
C VAL A 60 5.52 3.15 -18.11
N PHE A 61 4.93 3.95 -17.23
CA PHE A 61 3.62 4.56 -17.50
C PHE A 61 3.68 5.57 -18.65
N GLU A 62 4.78 6.31 -18.79
CA GLU A 62 4.96 7.35 -19.81
C GLU A 62 5.42 6.80 -21.16
N THR A 63 6.27 5.75 -21.18
CA THR A 63 6.95 5.31 -22.40
C THR A 63 6.36 4.05 -23.04
N SER A 64 5.73 3.15 -22.26
CA SER A 64 5.19 1.92 -22.83
C SER A 64 3.98 2.16 -23.72
N THR A 65 3.95 1.48 -24.87
CA THR A 65 2.86 1.56 -25.84
C THR A 65 1.56 0.92 -25.29
N PRO A 66 0.40 1.26 -25.87
CA PRO A 66 -0.84 0.55 -25.53
C PRO A 66 -0.74 -0.97 -25.71
N GLU A 67 -0.05 -1.44 -26.74
CA GLU A 67 0.11 -2.86 -27.04
C GLU A 67 0.99 -3.57 -26.02
N GLU A 68 2.10 -2.94 -25.59
CA GLU A 68 2.96 -3.47 -24.53
C GLU A 68 2.22 -3.59 -23.20
N LYS A 69 1.40 -2.59 -22.87
CA LYS A 69 0.53 -2.60 -21.68
C LYS A 69 -0.54 -3.69 -21.76
N GLU A 70 -1.16 -3.89 -22.93
CA GLU A 70 -2.17 -4.93 -23.14
C GLU A 70 -1.58 -6.34 -23.05
N CYS A 71 -0.35 -6.56 -23.50
CA CYS A 71 0.36 -7.83 -23.30
C CYS A 71 0.54 -8.19 -21.81
N LEU A 72 0.56 -7.19 -20.94
CA LEU A 72 0.66 -7.34 -19.48
C LEU A 72 -0.70 -7.29 -18.79
N ALA A 73 -1.82 -7.24 -19.52
CA ALA A 73 -3.15 -7.04 -18.94
C ALA A 73 -3.47 -8.03 -17.83
N MET A 74 -4.14 -7.53 -16.78
CA MET A 74 -4.62 -8.37 -15.69
C MET A 74 -5.65 -9.37 -16.20
N LYS A 75 -5.39 -10.66 -15.96
CA LYS A 75 -6.23 -11.76 -16.42
C LYS A 75 -7.16 -12.27 -15.32
N GLY A 76 -8.39 -12.54 -15.69
CA GLY A 76 -9.36 -13.21 -14.83
C GLY A 76 -8.97 -14.68 -14.58
N SER A 77 -9.61 -15.31 -13.59
CA SER A 77 -9.45 -16.74 -13.33
C SER A 77 -9.74 -17.60 -14.56
N ASP A 78 -10.75 -17.22 -15.33
CA ASP A 78 -11.23 -17.95 -16.51
C ASP A 78 -10.23 -17.90 -17.68
N GLU A 79 -9.26 -16.98 -17.62
CA GLU A 79 -8.18 -16.81 -18.59
C GLU A 79 -6.81 -17.28 -18.05
N GLY A 80 -6.81 -18.03 -16.93
CA GLY A 80 -5.61 -18.55 -16.29
C GLY A 80 -4.83 -17.51 -15.44
N GLY A 81 -5.46 -16.39 -15.10
CA GLY A 81 -4.93 -15.39 -14.17
C GLY A 81 -5.47 -15.55 -12.75
N ASP A 82 -5.12 -14.61 -11.87
CA ASP A 82 -5.61 -14.54 -10.48
C ASP A 82 -6.44 -13.30 -10.19
N SER A 83 -6.77 -12.50 -11.22
CA SER A 83 -7.48 -11.22 -11.11
C SER A 83 -6.79 -10.20 -10.20
N ALA A 84 -5.49 -10.35 -9.92
CA ALA A 84 -4.73 -9.48 -9.03
C ALA A 84 -3.47 -8.89 -9.68
N ARG A 85 -2.87 -9.56 -10.66
CA ARG A 85 -1.61 -9.14 -11.29
C ARG A 85 -1.79 -8.78 -12.75
N GLY A 86 -1.21 -7.64 -13.15
CA GLY A 86 -1.13 -7.17 -14.52
C GLY A 86 -1.49 -5.69 -14.67
N TRP A 87 -1.42 -5.19 -15.90
CA TRP A 87 -1.89 -3.86 -16.28
C TRP A 87 -3.41 -3.78 -16.13
N LEU A 88 -3.86 -2.89 -15.26
CA LEU A 88 -5.27 -2.53 -15.12
C LEU A 88 -5.50 -1.19 -15.81
N LYS A 89 -6.15 -1.22 -16.97
CA LYS A 89 -6.59 -0.01 -17.64
C LYS A 89 -7.73 0.62 -16.84
N VAL A 90 -7.52 1.86 -16.38
CA VAL A 90 -8.58 2.65 -15.75
C VAL A 90 -9.70 2.85 -16.76
N LYS A 91 -10.88 2.31 -16.47
CA LYS A 91 -12.10 2.56 -17.23
C LYS A 91 -12.81 3.76 -16.58
N ASN A 92 -13.47 4.60 -17.38
CA ASN A 92 -14.25 5.76 -16.88
C ASN A 92 -15.58 5.35 -16.21
N GLU A 93 -15.77 4.07 -15.92
CA GLU A 93 -16.97 3.52 -15.31
C GLU A 93 -16.65 3.23 -13.84
N SER A 94 -17.54 3.62 -12.94
CA SER A 94 -17.43 3.46 -11.48
C SER A 94 -17.32 1.99 -11.07
N GLY A 95 -16.13 1.43 -11.23
CA GLY A 95 -15.79 0.06 -10.93
C GLY A 95 -14.83 0.01 -9.75
N SER A 96 -15.34 0.27 -8.55
CA SER A 96 -14.78 -0.31 -7.34
C SER A 96 -15.91 -0.99 -6.60
N HIS A 97 -15.68 -2.22 -6.17
CA HIS A 97 -16.53 -2.86 -5.19
C HIS A 97 -16.54 -1.98 -3.93
N GLU A 98 -17.55 -1.13 -3.78
CA GLU A 98 -17.94 -0.63 -2.47
C GLU A 98 -18.31 -1.86 -1.65
N VAL A 99 -17.46 -2.21 -0.68
CA VAL A 99 -17.90 -3.03 0.44
C VAL A 99 -18.95 -2.19 1.16
N ARG A 100 -20.22 -2.40 0.84
CA ARG A 100 -21.34 -1.95 1.68
C ARG A 100 -21.26 -2.74 2.98
N GLY A 101 -20.42 -2.27 3.89
CA GLY A 101 -20.42 -2.70 5.27
C GLY A 101 -21.76 -2.29 5.86
N ASN A 102 -22.72 -3.22 5.87
CA ASN A 102 -23.98 -3.04 6.57
C ASN A 102 -23.71 -3.22 8.07
N MET A 103 -23.11 -2.22 8.69
CA MET A 103 -22.98 -2.14 10.15
C MET A 103 -24.24 -1.46 10.69
N SER A 104 -25.26 -2.25 10.99
CA SER A 104 -26.32 -1.84 11.90
C SER A 104 -25.74 -1.73 13.31
N PHE A 105 -25.86 -0.53 13.90
CA PHE A 105 -25.52 -0.21 15.29
C PHE A 105 -26.25 -1.12 16.29
#